data_AF-A0A173ZX05-F1
#
_entry.id   AF-A0A173ZX05-F1
#
_cell.length_a   1.000
_cell.length_b   1.000
_cell.length_c   1.000
_cell.angle_alpha   90.00
_cell.angle_beta   90.00
_cell.angle_gamma   90.00
#
_symmetry.space_group_name_H-M   'P 1'
#
loop_
_entity.id
_entity.type
_entity.pdbx_description
1 polymer ?
#
loop_
_entity_poly.entity_id
_entity_poly.type
_entity_poly.pdbx_seq_one_letter_code
_entity_poly.pdbx_strand_id
1 'polypeptide(L)' 'MMIDNIRVIIEQGPFSAEDAQYYIERIKATTKFTLKKITFTRSDTYLDIRYAFAEIPFERIRRVALAAPPKKRAVNN' A
#
# COMPACT_ATOMS: atom_id res chain seq x y z
N MET A 1 10.40 7.64 -5.13
CA MET A 1 10.56 7.54 -6.60
C MET A 1 9.34 8.12 -7.31
N MET A 2 9.39 8.30 -8.63
CA MET A 2 8.25 8.73 -9.46
C MET A 2 7.93 7.63 -10.46
N ILE A 3 6.65 7.30 -10.64
CA ILE A 3 6.14 6.33 -11.62
C ILE A 3 4.92 6.96 -12.28
N ASP A 4 4.87 7.10 -13.61
CA ASP A 4 3.73 7.70 -14.33
C ASP A 4 3.23 9.03 -13.73
N ASN A 5 4.15 9.93 -13.35
CA ASN A 5 3.83 11.19 -12.68
C ASN A 5 3.16 11.04 -11.28
N ILE A 6 3.13 9.83 -10.73
CA ILE A 6 2.69 9.51 -9.38
C ILE A 6 3.90 9.54 -8.46
N ARG A 7 3.79 10.28 -7.35
CA ARG A 7 4.80 10.26 -6.30
C ARG A 7 4.67 8.97 -5.49
N VAL A 8 5.68 8.10 -5.60
CA VAL A 8 5.73 6.83 -4.86
C VAL A 8 6.73 6.94 -3.71
N ILE A 9 6.26 6.68 -2.50
CA ILE A 9 7.06 6.65 -1.28
C ILE A 9 7.01 5.22 -0.75
N ILE A 10 8.18 4.66 -0.47
CA ILE A 10 8.32 3.35 0.16
C ILE A 10 8.95 3.60 1.53
N GLU A 11 8.19 3.30 2.57
CA GLU A 11 8.60 3.40 3.96
C GLU A 11 8.79 1.98 4.51
N GLN A 12 10.00 1.71 4.98
CA GLN A 12 10.38 0.47 5.67
C GLN A 12 10.31 -0.81 4.83
N GLY A 13 11.39 -1.59 4.91
CA GLY A 13 11.48 -2.92 4.30
C GLY A 13 11.71 -2.93 2.78
N PRO A 14 12.01 -4.12 2.22
CA PRO A 14 12.11 -4.30 0.79
C PRO A 14 10.71 -4.23 0.17
N PHE A 15 10.51 -3.27 -0.72
CA PHE A 15 9.33 -3.16 -1.57
C PHE A 15 9.82 -2.75 -2.96
N SER A 16 9.58 -3.58 -3.95
CA SER A 16 10.16 -3.37 -5.27
C SER A 16 9.34 -2.34 -6.08
N ALA A 17 9.92 -1.87 -7.19
CA ALA A 17 9.20 -1.00 -8.11
C ALA A 17 8.04 -1.75 -8.80
N GLU A 18 8.21 -3.04 -9.06
CA GLU A 18 7.20 -3.92 -9.66
C GLU A 18 6.01 -4.13 -8.71
N ASP A 19 6.28 -4.33 -7.41
CA ASP A 19 5.23 -4.41 -6.40
C ASP A 19 4.42 -3.10 -6.37
N ALA A 20 5.10 -1.95 -6.39
CA ALA A 20 4.44 -0.65 -6.43
C ALA A 20 3.57 -0.48 -7.68
N GLN A 21 4.08 -0.87 -8.85
CA GLN A 21 3.36 -0.82 -10.12
C GLN A 21 2.06 -1.65 -10.05
N TYR A 22 2.12 -2.87 -9.52
CA TYR A 22 0.95 -3.73 -9.35
C TYR A 22 -0.18 -3.05 -8.55
N TYR A 23 0.15 -2.42 -7.43
CA TYR A 23 -0.87 -1.73 -6.62
C TYR A 23 -1.38 -0.45 -7.29
N ILE A 24 -0.52 0.29 -7.99
CA ILE A 24 -0.91 1.47 -8.76
C ILE A 24 -1.95 1.09 -9.82
N GLU A 25 -1.70 0.03 -10.59
CA GLU A 25 -2.62 -0.45 -11.62
C GLU A 25 -3.95 -0.91 -11.05
N ARG A 26 -3.94 -1.64 -9.93
CA ARG A 26 -5.19 -2.03 -9.24
C ARG A 26 -5.98 -0.83 -8.72
N ILE A 27 -5.31 0.20 -8.22
CA ILE A 27 -6.00 1.43 -7.79
C ILE A 27 -6.59 2.14 -9.01
N LYS A 28 -5.82 2.34 -10.08
CA LYS A 28 -6.28 2.94 -11.34
C LYS A 28 -7.49 2.18 -11.93
N ALA A 29 -7.49 0.85 -11.89
CA ALA A 29 -8.60 0.04 -12.40
C ALA A 29 -9.92 0.19 -11.62
N THR A 30 -9.86 0.66 -10.36
CA THR A 30 -11.04 0.75 -9.48
C THR A 30 -11.52 2.18 -9.28
N THR A 31 -10.88 3.16 -9.90
CA THR A 31 -11.16 4.58 -9.67
C THR A 31 -11.08 5.39 -10.95
N LYS A 32 -11.90 6.43 -11.04
CA LYS A 32 -11.87 7.41 -12.13
C LYS A 32 -10.99 8.62 -11.83
N PHE A 33 -10.41 8.68 -10.63
CA PHE A 33 -9.63 9.82 -10.15
C PHE A 33 -8.15 9.66 -10.45
N THR A 34 -7.47 10.78 -10.66
CA THR A 34 -6.05 10.82 -10.98
C THR A 34 -5.22 10.56 -9.73
N LEU A 35 -4.55 9.41 -9.67
CA LEU A 35 -3.64 9.10 -8.57
C LEU A 35 -2.47 10.08 -8.57
N LYS A 36 -2.25 10.78 -7.45
CA LYS A 36 -1.20 11.81 -7.31
C LYS A 36 -0.01 11.32 -6.49
N LYS A 37 -0.29 10.60 -5.42
CA LYS A 37 0.71 10.11 -4.47
C LYS A 37 0.27 8.78 -3.91
N ILE A 38 1.22 7.88 -3.72
CA ILE A 38 1.05 6.62 -3.00
C ILE A 38 2.23 6.41 -2.06
N THR A 39 1.93 5.91 -0.86
CA THR A 39 2.90 5.61 0.19
C THR A 39 2.64 4.18 0.65
N PHE A 40 3.69 3.38 0.58
CA PHE A 40 3.69 1.99 1.02
C PHE A 40 4.48 1.92 2.31
N THR A 41 3.84 1.50 3.40
CA THR A 41 4.52 1.24 4.68
C THR A 41 4.43 -0.26 4.94
N ARG A 42 5.56 -0.96 4.78
CA ARG A 42 5.60 -2.42 4.97
C ARG A 42 6.03 -2.76 6.38
N SER A 43 5.27 -3.63 7.03
CA SER A 43 5.62 -4.26 8.30
C SER A 43 5.74 -5.77 8.12
N ASP A 44 6.08 -6.49 9.19
CA ASP A 44 6.17 -7.94 9.19
C ASP A 44 4.82 -8.65 8.97
N THR A 45 3.70 -7.98 9.28
CA THR A 45 2.37 -8.61 9.28
C THR A 45 1.39 -7.96 8.31
N TYR A 46 1.64 -6.73 7.89
CA TYR A 46 0.77 -5.99 6.99
C TYR A 46 1.54 -5.00 6.11
N LEU A 47 0.94 -4.69 4.98
CA LEU A 47 1.28 -3.59 4.09
C LEU A 47 0.20 -2.52 4.21
N ASP A 48 0.58 -1.35 4.70
CA ASP A 48 -0.26 -0.16 4.64
C ASP A 48 -0.02 0.58 3.33
N ILE A 49 -1.11 0.88 2.64
CA ILE A 49 -1.13 1.58 1.37
C ILE A 49 -1.94 2.86 1.58
N ARG A 50 -1.26 4.00 1.58
CA ARG A 50 -1.88 5.32 1.67
C ARG A 50 -1.80 6.02 0.33
N TYR A 51 -2.90 6.54 -0.19
CA TYR A 51 -2.92 7.17 -1.50
C TYR A 51 -3.81 8.40 -1.58
N ALA A 52 -3.35 9.39 -2.33
CA ALA A 52 -4.04 10.66 -2.59
C ALA A 52 -4.39 10.77 -4.07
N PHE A 53 -5.57 11.34 -4.33
CA PHE A 53 -6.00 11.71 -5.67
C PHE A 53 -5.86 13.21 -5.87
N ALA A 54 -5.72 13.66 -7.12
CA ALA A 54 -5.63 15.08 -7.43
C ALA A 54 -6.95 15.81 -7.12
N GLU A 55 -8.07 15.11 -7.31
CA GLU A 55 -9.43 15.64 -7.22
C GLU A 55 -10.05 15.50 -5.82
N ILE A 56 -9.39 14.79 -4.90
CA ILE A 56 -9.92 14.49 -3.56
C ILE A 56 -9.02 15.11 -2.50
N PRO A 57 -9.56 15.91 -1.55
CA PRO A 57 -8.77 16.61 -0.54
C PRO A 57 -8.30 15.73 0.62
N PHE A 58 -8.58 14.42 0.60
CA PHE A 58 -8.21 13.47 1.64
C PHE A 58 -7.49 12.25 1.08
N GLU A 59 -6.58 11.69 1.89
CA GLU A 59 -5.88 10.45 1.58
C GLU A 59 -6.79 9.24 1.92
N ARG A 60 -6.71 8.18 1.11
CA ARG A 60 -7.29 6.87 1.42
C ARG A 60 -6.22 5.97 2.01
N ILE A 61 -6.62 5.14 2.97
CA ILE A 61 -5.75 4.16 3.60
C ILE A 61 -6.34 2.77 3.39
N ARG A 62 -5.51 1.83 2.96
CA ARG A 62 -5.85 0.42 2.82
C ARG A 62 -4.76 -0.43 3.47
N ARG A 63 -5.15 -1.34 4.36
CA ARG A 63 -4.25 -2.33 4.95
C ARG A 63 -4.42 -3.68 4.25
N VAL A 64 -3.32 -4.29 3.86
CA VAL A 64 -3.27 -5.64 3.28
C VAL A 64 -2.49 -6.55 4.22
N ALA A 65 -3.08 -7.65 4.68
CA ALA A 65 -2.37 -8.62 5.50
C ALA A 65 -1.34 -9.38 4.65
N LEU A 66 -0.10 -9.50 5.15
CA LEU A 66 1.00 -10.19 4.48
C LEU A 66 1.16 -11.61 5.04
N ALA A 67 0.14 -12.46 4.87
CA ALA A 67 0.04 -13.80 5.47
C ALA A 67 0.15 -13.82 7.02
N ALA A 68 -0.45 -14.84 7.63
CA ALA A 68 -0.88 -14.77 9.03
C ALA A 68 0.31 -14.63 10.01
N PRO A 69 0.21 -13.76 11.06
CA PRO A 69 1.03 -13.97 12.24
C PRO A 69 0.80 -15.42 12.71
N PRO A 70 1.84 -16.14 13.17
CA PRO A 70 1.65 -17.49 13.67
C PRO A 70 0.52 -17.43 14.69
N LYS A 71 -0.49 -18.31 14.54
CA LYS A 71 -1.46 -18.57 15.61
C LYS A 71 -0.61 -18.74 16.87
N LYS A 72 -0.61 -17.77 17.78
CA LYS A 72 -0.14 -18.01 19.14
C LYS A 72 -0.99 -19.17 19.59
N ARG A 73 -0.40 -20.37 19.66
CA ARG A 73 -0.97 -21.47 20.41
C ARG A 73 -1.19 -20.88 21.79
N ALA A 74 -2.43 -20.65 22.16
CA ALA A 74 -2.78 -20.45 23.55
C ALA A 74 -2.43 -21.78 24.23
N VAL A 75 -1.20 -21.88 24.72
CA VAL A 75 -0.87 -22.77 25.81
C VAL A 75 -1.51 -22.14 27.04
N ASN A 76 -2.52 -22.80 27.55
CA ASN A 76 -2.97 -22.85 28.95
C ASN A 76 -4.37 -23.48 28.99
N ASN A 77 -4.70 -24.36 29.92
CA ASN A 77 -3.96 -24.92 31.06
C ASN A 77 -4.67 -26.23 31.45
#